data_AF-A0A2U3QGX4-F1
#
_entry.id   AF-A0A2U3QGX4-F1
#
_cell.length_a   1.000
_cell.length_b   1.000
_cell.length_c   1.000
_cell.angle_alpha   90.00
_cell.angle_beta   90.00
_cell.angle_gamma   90.00
#
_symmetry.space_group_name_H-M   'P 1'
#
loop_
_entity.id
_entity.type
_entity.pdbx_description
1 polymer ?
#
loop_
_entity_poly.entity_id
_entity_poly.type
_entity_poly.pdbx_seq_one_letter_code
_entity_poly.pdbx_strand_id
1 'polypeptide(L)'
;MKKLICIAAFWLMFCIIGASSAQGQSGEGYTFITSERGPQICVGRWIPPTDVALAGVCDGQVYGLSQLSALSAKQTVDRLDQLLIVLSSIDQKLAANNDIMTSLIQATVNTQTAIDQQVRQGGEILREAISERFSDIPKEILANDLFKEELMKLKEDILTEVEKQYSKKPAPPRK
;
A
#
# COMPACT_ATOMS: atom_id res chain seq x y z
N MET A 1 21.07 -35.49 -67.88
CA MET A 1 19.63 -35.75 -67.60
C MET A 1 19.36 -36.52 -66.28
N LYS A 2 20.20 -36.40 -65.23
CA LYS A 2 19.92 -37.01 -63.90
C LYS A 2 19.55 -35.98 -62.82
N LYS A 3 19.98 -34.73 -62.95
CA LYS A 3 19.74 -33.67 -61.96
C LYS A 3 18.32 -33.06 -62.00
N LEU A 4 17.62 -33.16 -63.14
CA LEU A 4 16.25 -32.65 -63.27
C LEU A 4 15.20 -33.56 -62.62
N ILE A 5 15.48 -34.86 -62.49
CA ILE A 5 14.55 -35.84 -61.89
C ILE A 5 14.49 -35.70 -60.37
N CYS A 6 15.61 -35.36 -59.71
CA CYS A 6 15.63 -35.15 -58.25
C CYS A 6 14.88 -33.88 -57.82
N ILE A 7 14.92 -32.81 -58.63
CA ILE A 7 14.23 -31.56 -58.30
C ILE A 7 12.71 -31.72 -58.47
N ALA A 8 12.27 -32.42 -59.52
CA ALA A 8 10.86 -32.74 -59.70
C ALA A 8 10.31 -33.63 -58.57
N ALA A 9 11.08 -34.62 -58.11
CA ALA A 9 10.69 -35.47 -56.97
C ALA A 9 10.60 -34.71 -55.64
N PHE A 10 11.48 -33.73 -55.42
CA PHE A 10 11.47 -32.91 -54.20
C PHE A 10 10.28 -31.93 -54.18
N TRP A 11 9.91 -31.38 -55.34
CA TRP A 11 8.71 -30.54 -55.48
C TRP A 11 7.41 -31.36 -55.39
N LEU A 12 7.36 -32.56 -55.95
CA LEU A 12 6.20 -33.45 -55.83
C LEU A 12 5.99 -33.92 -54.38
N MET A 13 7.07 -34.20 -53.63
CA MET A 13 6.95 -34.58 -52.23
C MET A 13 6.49 -33.41 -51.34
N PHE A 14 6.86 -32.17 -51.68
CA PHE A 14 6.37 -30.98 -50.97
C PHE A 14 4.88 -30.68 -51.26
N CYS A 15 4.41 -30.97 -52.48
CA CYS A 15 2.99 -30.84 -52.82
C CYS A 15 2.09 -31.93 -52.19
N ILE A 16 2.62 -33.13 -51.93
CA ILE A 16 1.83 -34.22 -51.29
C ILE A 16 1.61 -33.95 -49.79
N ILE A 17 2.47 -33.17 -49.13
CA ILE A 17 2.27 -32.74 -47.74
C ILE A 17 1.27 -31.56 -47.65
N GLY A 18 0.99 -30.89 -48.78
CA GLY A 18 0.04 -29.78 -48.89
C GLY A 18 -1.44 -30.19 -48.99
N ALA A 19 -1.76 -31.47 -49.18
CA ALA A 19 -3.12 -31.97 -49.06
C ALA A 19 -3.45 -32.22 -47.58
N SER A 20 -3.46 -31.14 -46.80
CA SER A 20 -3.75 -31.20 -45.36
C SER A 20 -5.22 -31.54 -45.13
N SER A 21 -5.48 -32.81 -44.88
CA SER A 21 -6.61 -33.21 -44.05
C SER A 21 -6.49 -32.51 -42.70
N ALA A 22 -7.57 -31.90 -42.22
CA ALA A 22 -7.58 -31.16 -40.97
C ALA A 22 -7.17 -32.07 -39.79
N GLN A 23 -5.89 -32.05 -39.41
CA GLN A 23 -5.37 -32.77 -38.25
C GLN A 23 -5.63 -31.92 -37.00
N GLY A 24 -6.59 -32.35 -36.20
CA GLY A 24 -6.84 -31.79 -34.88
C GLY A 24 -5.78 -32.25 -33.88
N GLN A 25 -5.01 -31.34 -33.30
CA GLN A 25 -4.22 -31.61 -32.09
C GLN A 25 -5.08 -31.28 -30.87
N SER A 26 -5.39 -32.29 -30.06
CA SER A 26 -6.11 -32.12 -28.80
C SER A 26 -5.11 -31.90 -27.66
N GLY A 27 -5.20 -30.73 -27.04
CA GLY A 27 -4.51 -30.40 -25.79
C GLY A 27 -5.53 -29.85 -24.79
N GLU A 28 -5.51 -30.35 -23.56
CA GLU A 28 -6.27 -29.85 -22.40
C GLU A 28 -7.69 -29.31 -22.71
N GLY A 29 -8.52 -30.14 -23.35
CA GLY A 29 -9.95 -29.83 -23.56
C GLY A 29 -10.30 -29.01 -24.79
N TYR A 30 -9.32 -28.60 -25.61
CA TYR A 30 -9.54 -27.86 -26.85
C TYR A 30 -8.85 -28.55 -28.03
N THR A 31 -9.48 -28.50 -29.21
CA THR A 31 -8.89 -29.03 -30.44
C THR A 31 -8.48 -27.87 -31.35
N PHE A 32 -7.18 -27.77 -31.62
CA PHE A 32 -6.63 -26.82 -32.58
C PHE A 32 -6.79 -27.36 -33.99
N ILE A 33 -7.34 -26.55 -34.89
CA ILE A 33 -7.61 -26.90 -36.28
C ILE A 33 -6.92 -25.89 -37.18
N THR A 34 -6.14 -26.37 -38.14
CA THR A 34 -5.56 -25.51 -39.18
C THR A 34 -6.51 -25.51 -40.37
N SER A 35 -7.05 -24.34 -40.73
CA SER A 35 -7.93 -24.15 -41.90
C SER A 35 -7.31 -23.17 -42.89
N GLU A 36 -7.88 -23.06 -44.10
CA GLU A 36 -7.49 -22.04 -45.09
C GLU A 36 -7.61 -20.60 -44.57
N ARG A 37 -8.41 -20.38 -43.51
CA ARG A 37 -8.56 -19.07 -42.85
C ARG A 37 -7.59 -18.86 -41.69
N GLY A 38 -6.58 -19.72 -41.55
CA GLY A 38 -5.61 -19.71 -40.46
C GLY A 38 -5.95 -20.68 -39.32
N PRO A 39 -5.16 -20.64 -38.24
CA PRO A 39 -5.32 -21.57 -37.12
C PRO A 39 -6.54 -21.15 -36.28
N GLN A 40 -7.38 -22.13 -35.99
CA GLN A 40 -8.66 -22.00 -35.31
C GLN A 40 -8.72 -22.98 -34.13
N ILE A 41 -9.59 -22.72 -33.17
CA ILE A 41 -9.83 -23.59 -32.03
C ILE A 41 -11.30 -24.00 -32.06
N CYS A 42 -11.55 -25.30 -32.00
CA CYS A 42 -12.87 -25.84 -31.72
C CYS A 42 -13.09 -25.89 -30.22
N VAL A 43 -14.09 -25.14 -29.75
CA VAL A 43 -14.60 -25.18 -28.38
C VAL A 43 -15.83 -26.07 -28.41
N GLY A 44 -15.61 -27.37 -28.24
CA GLY A 44 -16.62 -28.42 -28.40
C GLY A 44 -15.99 -29.76 -28.73
N ARG A 45 -16.79 -30.69 -29.28
CA ARG A 45 -16.28 -32.01 -29.68
C ARG A 45 -15.83 -31.95 -31.14
N TRP A 46 -14.54 -32.19 -31.37
CA TRP A 46 -14.04 -32.40 -32.72
C TRP A 46 -14.44 -33.79 -33.23
N ILE A 47 -15.12 -33.83 -34.37
CA ILE A 47 -15.45 -35.07 -35.08
C ILE A 47 -14.42 -35.21 -36.21
N PRO A 48 -13.46 -36.16 -36.09
CA PRO A 48 -12.45 -36.36 -37.11
C PRO A 48 -13.12 -36.82 -38.42
N PRO A 49 -12.53 -36.50 -39.57
CA PRO A 49 -13.11 -36.91 -40.85
C PRO A 49 -13.11 -38.43 -40.98
N THR A 50 -14.21 -38.99 -41.43
CA THR A 50 -14.37 -40.42 -41.73
C THR A 50 -13.76 -40.83 -43.07
N ASP A 51 -13.42 -39.86 -43.92
CA ASP A 51 -12.83 -40.07 -45.24
C ASP A 51 -11.70 -39.05 -45.48
N VAL A 52 -10.65 -39.48 -46.18
CA VAL A 52 -9.40 -38.70 -46.35
C VAL A 52 -9.61 -37.40 -47.16
N ALA A 53 -10.75 -37.31 -47.86
CA ALA A 53 -11.14 -36.18 -48.68
C ALA A 53 -12.06 -35.16 -47.99
N LEU A 54 -12.55 -35.43 -46.77
CA LEU A 54 -13.42 -34.51 -46.04
C LEU A 54 -12.66 -33.81 -44.91
N ALA A 55 -13.00 -32.54 -44.67
CA ALA A 55 -12.58 -31.84 -43.45
C ALA A 55 -13.42 -32.35 -42.27
N GLY A 56 -12.80 -32.53 -41.10
CA GLY A 56 -13.53 -32.84 -39.87
C GLY A 56 -14.51 -31.72 -39.50
N VAL A 57 -15.49 -32.05 -38.65
CA VAL A 57 -16.53 -31.10 -38.23
C VAL A 57 -16.39 -30.84 -36.74
N CYS A 58 -16.39 -29.56 -36.35
CA CYS A 58 -16.49 -29.18 -34.94
C CYS A 58 -17.96 -29.17 -34.53
N ASP A 59 -18.33 -30.04 -33.59
CA ASP A 59 -19.62 -30.00 -32.90
C ASP A 59 -19.50 -29.01 -31.73
N GLY A 60 -19.62 -27.72 -32.07
CA GLY A 60 -19.38 -26.61 -31.16
C GLY A 60 -19.10 -25.29 -31.88
N GLN A 61 -18.47 -24.36 -31.17
CA GLN A 61 -18.10 -23.06 -31.73
C GLN A 61 -16.64 -23.07 -32.17
N VAL A 62 -16.38 -22.57 -33.37
CA VAL A 62 -15.03 -22.41 -33.91
C VAL A 62 -14.60 -20.96 -33.76
N TYR A 63 -13.53 -20.75 -32.99
CA TYR A 63 -12.96 -19.42 -32.77
C TYR A 63 -11.62 -19.28 -33.50
N GLY A 64 -11.39 -18.13 -34.13
CA GLY A 64 -10.06 -17.79 -34.61
C GLY A 64 -9.13 -17.51 -33.44
N LEU A 65 -7.87 -17.98 -33.50
CA LEU A 65 -6.85 -17.66 -32.49
C LEU A 65 -6.66 -16.15 -32.31
N SER A 66 -6.81 -15.36 -33.38
CA SER A 66 -6.77 -13.89 -33.35
C SER A 66 -7.95 -13.25 -32.62
N GLN A 67 -9.12 -13.90 -32.62
CA GLN A 67 -10.31 -13.40 -31.91
C GLN A 67 -10.20 -13.69 -30.42
N LEU A 68 -9.69 -14.87 -30.05
CA LEU A 68 -9.44 -15.23 -28.65
C LEU A 68 -8.34 -14.37 -28.04
N SER A 69 -7.25 -14.11 -28.77
CA SER A 69 -6.18 -13.22 -28.30
C SER A 69 -6.65 -11.76 -28.19
N ALA A 70 -7.52 -11.29 -29.09
CA ALA A 70 -8.10 -9.95 -28.98
C ALA A 70 -9.05 -9.81 -27.78
N LEU A 71 -9.89 -10.82 -27.53
CA LEU A 71 -10.80 -10.83 -26.37
C LEU A 71 -10.04 -10.93 -25.05
N SER A 72 -9.00 -11.77 -24.98
CA SER A 72 -8.18 -11.90 -23.77
C SER A 72 -7.35 -10.64 -23.52
N ALA A 73 -6.78 -10.03 -24.56
CA ALA A 73 -6.04 -8.79 -24.45
C ALA A 73 -6.95 -7.65 -23.95
N LYS A 74 -8.16 -7.51 -24.50
CA LYS A 74 -9.14 -6.50 -24.05
C LYS A 74 -9.51 -6.70 -22.57
N GLN A 75 -9.84 -7.93 -22.18
CA GLN A 75 -10.19 -8.23 -20.80
C GLN A 75 -9.02 -7.99 -19.83
N THR A 76 -7.79 -8.22 -20.27
CA THR A 76 -6.58 -7.94 -19.48
C THR A 76 -6.33 -6.45 -19.32
N VAL A 77 -6.55 -5.65 -20.38
CA VAL A 77 -6.46 -4.19 -20.32
C VAL A 77 -7.51 -3.61 -19.37
N ASP A 78 -8.77 -4.06 -19.47
CA ASP A 78 -9.84 -3.60 -18.57
C ASP A 78 -9.53 -3.92 -17.09
N ARG A 79 -8.89 -5.07 -16.81
CA ARG A 79 -8.43 -5.43 -15.46
C ARG A 79 -7.25 -4.60 -14.99
N LEU A 80 -6.33 -4.26 -15.89
CA LEU A 80 -5.20 -3.40 -15.58
C LEU A 80 -5.66 -1.98 -15.25
N ASP A 81 -6.60 -1.43 -16.01
CA ASP A 81 -7.20 -0.12 -15.72
C ASP A 81 -7.92 -0.10 -14.37
N GLN A 82 -8.66 -1.16 -14.03
CA GLN A 82 -9.26 -1.31 -12.69
C GLN A 82 -8.20 -1.31 -11.58
N LEU A 83 -7.09 -2.02 -11.76
CA LEU A 83 -6.00 -2.05 -10.79
C LEU A 83 -5.32 -0.69 -10.65
N LEU A 84 -5.10 0.04 -11.74
CA LEU A 84 -4.52 1.39 -11.71
C LEU A 84 -5.42 2.37 -10.95
N ILE A 85 -6.74 2.31 -11.16
CA ILE A 85 -7.70 3.13 -10.42
C ILE A 85 -7.64 2.80 -8.92
N VAL A 86 -7.64 1.52 -8.55
CA VAL A 86 -7.55 1.09 -7.15
C VAL A 86 -6.23 1.54 -6.52
N LEU A 87 -5.10 1.38 -7.23
CA LEU A 87 -3.79 1.79 -6.75
C LEU A 87 -3.74 3.31 -6.51
N SER A 88 -4.25 4.10 -7.47
CA SER A 88 -4.34 5.55 -7.31
C SER A 88 -5.21 5.96 -6.11
N SER A 89 -6.30 5.23 -5.85
CA SER A 89 -7.15 5.47 -4.68
C SER A 89 -6.45 5.12 -3.37
N ILE A 90 -5.65 4.06 -3.35
CA ILE A 90 -4.85 3.67 -2.18
C ILE A 90 -3.79 4.73 -1.91
N ASP A 91 -3.05 5.16 -2.94
CA ASP A 91 -2.02 6.20 -2.80
C ASP A 91 -2.61 7.51 -2.27
N GLN A 92 -3.77 7.93 -2.79
CA GLN A 92 -4.46 9.12 -2.31
C GLN A 92 -4.89 8.99 -0.85
N LYS A 93 -5.41 7.83 -0.43
CA LYS A 93 -5.78 7.57 0.96
C LYS A 93 -4.55 7.51 1.87
N LEU A 94 -3.45 6.95 1.40
CA LEU A 94 -2.22 6.86 2.16
C LEU A 94 -1.59 8.24 2.38
N ALA A 95 -1.60 9.10 1.35
CA ALA A 95 -1.19 10.49 1.46
C ALA A 95 -2.04 11.26 2.48
N ALA A 96 -3.37 11.18 2.37
CA ALA A 96 -4.28 11.84 3.32
C ALA A 96 -4.09 11.35 4.76
N ASN A 97 -3.90 10.04 4.96
CA ASN A 97 -3.61 9.49 6.29
C ASN A 97 -2.26 9.98 6.83
N ASN A 98 -1.25 10.12 5.98
CA ASN A 98 0.05 10.63 6.38
C ASN A 98 -0.02 12.11 6.81
N ASP A 99 -0.80 12.92 6.09
CA ASP A 99 -1.06 14.32 6.45
C ASP A 99 -1.78 14.42 7.79
N ILE A 100 -2.82 13.60 8.00
CA ILE A 100 -3.55 13.53 9.28
C ILE A 100 -2.60 13.14 10.42
N MET A 101 -1.76 12.11 10.21
CA MET A 101 -0.82 11.63 11.22
C MET A 101 0.23 12.70 11.57
N THR A 102 0.73 13.41 10.57
CA THR A 102 1.66 14.54 10.75
C THR A 102 0.99 15.67 11.55
N SER A 103 -0.25 16.02 11.21
CA SER A 103 -1.02 17.02 11.96
C SER A 103 -1.25 16.60 13.41
N LEU A 104 -1.52 15.31 13.66
CA LEU A 104 -1.78 14.77 14.99
C LEU A 104 -0.51 14.78 15.86
N ILE A 105 0.65 14.44 15.27
CA ILE A 105 1.96 14.56 15.92
C ILE A 105 2.21 16.03 16.30
N GLN A 106 1.98 16.96 15.39
CA GLN A 106 2.22 18.38 15.65
C GLN A 106 1.26 18.95 16.71
N ALA A 107 -0.02 18.57 16.66
CA ALA A 107 -0.98 18.92 17.71
C ALA A 107 -0.57 18.37 19.09
N THR A 108 -0.03 17.15 19.14
CA THR A 108 0.46 16.53 20.38
C THR A 108 1.68 17.28 20.93
N VAL A 109 2.64 17.63 20.07
CA VAL A 109 3.82 18.42 20.45
C VAL A 109 3.43 19.80 20.97
N ASN A 110 2.49 20.48 20.29
CA ASN A 110 1.99 21.78 20.73
C ASN A 110 1.27 21.69 22.07
N THR A 111 0.46 20.64 22.27
CA THR A 111 -0.25 20.40 23.53
C THR A 111 0.73 20.13 24.67
N GLN A 112 1.75 19.31 24.44
CA GLN A 112 2.81 19.05 25.43
C GLN A 112 3.55 20.34 25.79
N THR A 113 3.87 21.18 24.79
CA THR A 113 4.54 22.46 25.01
C THR A 113 3.67 23.41 25.84
N ALA A 114 2.36 23.46 25.57
CA ALA A 114 1.42 24.28 26.33
C ALA A 114 1.31 23.80 27.78
N ILE A 115 1.25 22.48 28.01
CA ILE A 115 1.25 21.89 29.35
C ILE A 115 2.53 22.24 30.09
N ASP A 116 3.69 22.05 29.46
CA ASP A 116 4.99 22.37 30.06
C ASP A 116 5.08 23.86 30.45
N GLN A 117 4.56 24.74 29.59
CA GLN A 117 4.50 26.18 29.86
C GLN A 117 3.56 26.50 31.03
N GLN A 118 2.38 25.87 31.08
CA GLN A 118 1.41 26.08 32.15
C GLN A 118 1.95 25.60 33.50
N VAL A 119 2.63 24.45 33.54
CA VAL A 119 3.26 23.93 34.76
C VAL A 119 4.33 24.90 35.28
N ARG A 120 5.17 25.44 34.38
CA ARG A 120 6.17 26.46 34.75
C ARG A 120 5.55 27.73 35.28
N GLN A 121 4.55 28.26 34.57
CA GLN A 121 3.83 29.47 35.00
C GLN A 121 3.16 29.27 36.36
N GLY A 122 2.54 28.11 36.60
CA GLY A 122 1.96 27.77 37.91
C GLY A 122 3.00 27.72 39.03
N GLY A 123 4.20 27.18 38.76
CA GLY A 123 5.31 27.19 39.70
C GLY A 123 5.78 28.60 40.08
N GLU A 124 5.91 29.50 39.10
CA GLU A 124 6.27 30.90 39.34
C GLU A 124 5.21 31.65 40.15
N ILE A 125 3.92 31.50 39.79
CA ILE A 125 2.81 32.10 40.54
C ILE A 125 2.80 31.61 41.99
N LEU A 126 3.02 30.31 42.20
CA LEU A 126 3.06 29.73 43.54
C LEU A 126 4.26 30.24 44.34
N ARG A 127 5.43 30.36 43.71
CA ARG A 127 6.65 30.93 44.30
C ARG A 127 6.46 32.38 44.73
N GLU A 128 5.81 33.19 43.88
CA GLU A 128 5.49 34.59 44.18
C GLU A 128 4.50 34.70 45.34
N ALA A 129 3.40 33.94 45.30
CA ALA A 129 2.40 33.93 46.37
C ALA A 129 2.99 33.50 47.72
N ILE A 130 3.87 32.49 47.74
CA ILE A 130 4.58 32.08 48.96
C ILE A 130 5.47 33.22 49.46
N SER A 131 6.24 33.84 48.56
CA SER A 131 7.13 34.95 48.93
C SER A 131 6.39 36.16 49.49
N GLU A 132 5.22 36.49 48.94
CA GLU A 132 4.33 37.54 49.44
C GLU A 132 3.82 37.20 50.84
N ARG A 133 3.30 35.96 51.04
CA ARG A 133 2.80 35.51 52.34
C ARG A 133 3.84 35.56 53.46
N PHE A 134 5.10 35.24 53.16
CA PHE A 134 6.19 35.37 54.14
C PHE A 134 6.61 36.83 54.36
N SER A 135 6.47 37.70 53.37
CA SER A 135 6.77 39.14 53.50
C SER A 135 5.73 39.88 54.34
N ASP A 136 4.48 39.42 54.31
CA ASP A 136 3.35 40.00 55.03
C ASP A 136 3.32 39.66 56.53
N ILE A 137 4.27 38.84 57.01
CA ILE A 137 4.29 38.41 58.41
C ILE A 137 4.58 39.63 59.31
N PRO A 138 3.72 39.93 60.29
CA PRO A 138 3.87 41.09 61.16
C PRO A 138 5.23 41.10 61.87
N LYS A 139 5.87 42.28 61.93
CA LYS A 139 7.20 42.44 62.53
C LYS A 139 7.23 42.11 64.02
N GLU A 140 6.09 42.21 64.69
CA GLU A 140 5.89 41.86 66.09
C GLU A 140 6.12 40.36 66.34
N ILE A 141 5.76 39.52 65.36
CA ILE A 141 6.00 38.06 65.41
C ILE A 141 7.47 37.75 65.09
N LEU A 142 8.09 38.57 64.24
CA LEU A 142 9.51 38.48 63.86
C LEU A 142 10.46 39.14 64.87
N ALA A 143 9.97 39.55 66.03
CA ALA A 143 10.76 40.24 67.06
C ALA A 143 11.84 39.35 67.69
N ASN A 144 11.71 38.03 67.59
CA ASN A 144 12.71 37.07 68.04
C ASN A 144 13.59 36.62 66.86
N ASP A 145 14.89 36.90 66.93
CA ASP A 145 15.85 36.60 65.87
C ASP A 145 15.97 35.09 65.55
N LEU A 146 15.89 34.22 66.55
CA LEU A 146 15.91 32.75 66.35
C LEU A 146 14.65 32.29 65.60
N PHE A 147 13.49 32.83 65.97
CA PHE A 147 12.24 32.51 65.29
C PHE A 147 12.23 33.01 63.84
N LYS A 148 12.75 34.21 63.61
CA LYS A 148 12.92 34.79 62.28
C LYS A 148 13.84 33.95 61.40
N GLU A 149 14.95 33.44 61.95
CA GLU A 149 15.88 32.58 61.21
C GLU A 149 15.22 31.26 60.78
N GLU A 150 14.53 30.58 61.70
CA GLU A 150 13.82 29.33 61.41
C GLU A 150 12.69 29.53 60.39
N LEU A 151 11.98 30.65 60.47
CA LEU A 151 10.95 31.01 59.51
C LEU A 151 11.52 31.26 58.10
N MET A 152 12.71 31.88 58.01
CA MET A 152 13.41 32.08 56.73
C MET A 152 13.93 30.76 56.17
N LYS A 153 14.40 29.83 57.00
CA LYS A 153 14.75 28.46 56.57
C LYS A 153 13.52 27.74 56.01
N LEU A 154 12.39 27.80 56.71
CA LEU A 154 11.14 27.19 56.25
C LEU A 154 10.69 27.76 54.89
N LYS A 155 10.80 29.09 54.71
CA LYS A 155 10.53 29.72 53.40
C LYS A 155 11.40 29.12 52.31
N GLU A 156 12.71 29.03 52.55
CA GLU A 156 13.67 28.52 51.55
C GLU A 156 13.45 27.04 51.24
N ASP A 157 13.16 26.23 52.26
CA ASP A 157 12.84 24.81 52.09
C ASP A 157 11.58 24.61 51.24
N ILE A 158 10.53 25.39 51.51
CA ILE A 158 9.28 25.35 50.74
C ILE A 158 9.54 25.80 49.29
N LEU A 159 10.28 26.89 49.08
CA LEU A 159 10.60 27.38 47.74
C LEU A 159 11.42 26.36 46.94
N THR A 160 12.37 25.70 47.59
CA THR A 160 13.20 24.65 46.99
C THR A 160 12.35 23.45 46.57
N GLU A 161 11.39 23.03 47.39
CA GLU A 161 10.50 21.92 47.04
C GLU A 161 9.54 22.31 45.91
N VAL A 162 9.02 23.54 45.89
CA VAL A 162 8.24 24.07 44.76
C VAL A 162 9.08 24.03 43.47
N GLU A 163 10.29 24.56 43.50
CA GLU A 163 11.17 24.53 42.33
C GLU A 163 11.43 23.10 41.83
N LYS A 164 11.65 22.15 42.74
CA LYS A 164 11.84 20.73 42.40
C LYS A 164 10.61 20.07 41.78
N GLN A 165 9.41 20.42 42.22
CA GLN A 165 8.15 19.86 41.70
C GLN A 165 7.80 20.44 40.32
N TYR A 166 8.03 21.74 40.11
CA TYR A 166 7.60 22.43 38.89
C TYR A 166 8.71 22.58 37.83
N SER A 167 9.97 22.30 38.16
CA SER A 167 11.09 22.28 37.19
C SER A 167 11.29 20.93 36.51
N LYS A 168 10.65 19.86 37.00
CA LYS A 168 10.74 18.53 36.38
C LYS A 168 10.03 18.56 35.02
N LYS A 169 10.83 18.62 33.95
CA LYS A 169 10.37 18.35 32.59
C LYS A 169 9.69 16.96 32.58
N PRO A 170 8.46 16.81 32.06
CA PRO A 170 7.81 15.52 32.03
C PRO A 170 8.69 14.51 31.29
N ALA A 171 8.85 13.33 31.88
CA ALA A 171 9.65 12.27 31.27
C ALA A 171 9.07 11.95 29.89
N PRO A 172 9.90 11.79 28.84
CA PRO A 172 9.39 11.41 27.54
C PRO A 172 8.60 10.10 27.66
N PRO A 173 7.50 9.95 26.90
CA PRO A 173 6.68 8.74 26.94
C PRO A 173 7.58 7.52 26.66
N ARG A 174 7.50 6.50 27.52
CA ARG A 174 8.21 5.25 27.32
C ARG A 174 7.66 4.63 26.02
N LYS A 175 8.58 4.37 25.08
CA LYS A 175 8.31 3.67 23.82
C LYS A 175 7.79 2.26 24.08
#